data_AF-A0AAP8T2L6-F1
#
_entry.id   AF-A0AAP8T2L6-F1
#
_cell.length_a   1.000
_cell.length_b   1.000
_cell.length_c   1.000
_cell.angle_alpha   90.00
_cell.angle_beta   90.00
_cell.angle_gamma   90.00
#
_symmetry.space_group_name_H-M   'P 1'
#
loop_
_entity.id
_entity.type
_entity.pdbx_description
1 polymer ?
#
loop_
_entity_poly.entity_id
_entity_poly.type
_entity_poly.pdbx_seq_one_letter_code
_entity_poly.pdbx_strand_id
1 'polypeptide(L)'
;ELGLDLKTTNITQLGRASKVVVTKENTTIVEGAGETEAIKRRIGLIRAQLEETTSEFDREKLQERLAKLAGGVAVIKVGAATETELKERKLRIEDALNSTRAAVEEGIVAGGGTALM
;
A
#
# COMPACT_ATOMS: atom_id res chain seq x y z
N GLU A 1 18.14 -11.42 14.65
CA GLU A 1 17.77 -12.20 13.45
C GLU A 1 17.09 -13.49 13.88
N LEU A 2 16.14 -14.02 13.11
CA LEU A 2 15.38 -15.21 13.55
C LEU A 2 16.15 -16.53 13.50
N GLY A 3 17.41 -16.58 13.04
CA GLY A 3 18.28 -17.76 13.16
C GLY A 3 17.71 -19.05 12.56
N LEU A 4 16.74 -18.95 11.65
CA LEU A 4 16.06 -20.08 11.03
C LEU A 4 16.78 -20.44 9.72
N ASP A 5 17.38 -21.62 9.69
CA ASP A 5 17.95 -22.18 8.47
C ASP A 5 16.84 -22.57 7.49
N LEU A 6 16.95 -22.08 6.25
CA LEU A 6 16.00 -22.34 5.14
C LEU A 6 15.75 -23.83 4.90
N LYS A 7 16.69 -24.69 5.29
CA LYS A 7 16.59 -26.15 5.16
C LYS A 7 15.62 -26.80 6.15
N THR A 8 15.34 -26.14 7.28
CA THR A 8 14.50 -26.69 8.37
C THR A 8 13.16 -25.97 8.51
N THR A 9 12.86 -25.05 7.58
CA THR A 9 11.68 -24.19 7.64
C THR A 9 10.39 -24.97 7.48
N ASN A 10 9.42 -24.73 8.36
CA ASN A 10 8.09 -25.31 8.29
C ASN A 10 7.07 -24.32 7.70
N ILE A 11 5.99 -24.84 7.11
CA ILE A 11 4.90 -24.00 6.52
C ILE A 11 4.30 -23.03 7.54
N THR A 12 4.36 -23.36 8.83
CA THR A 12 3.88 -22.51 9.94
C THR A 12 4.73 -21.25 10.15
N GLN A 13 5.97 -21.21 9.63
CA GLN A 13 6.86 -20.06 9.70
C GLN A 13 6.71 -19.12 8.49
N LEU A 14 5.98 -19.55 7.45
CA LEU A 14 5.70 -18.75 6.27
C LEU A 14 4.49 -17.85 6.51
N GLY A 15 4.57 -16.61 6.02
CA GLY A 15 3.43 -15.70 5.98
C GLY A 15 2.38 -16.12 4.96
N ARG A 16 1.12 -15.73 5.17
CA ARG A 16 0.02 -15.93 4.22
C ARG A 16 -0.61 -14.60 3.85
N ALA A 17 -1.07 -14.49 2.61
CA ALA A 17 -1.82 -13.36 2.10
C ALA A 17 -2.89 -13.84 1.11
N SER A 18 -4.00 -13.10 1.01
CA SER A 18 -5.13 -13.43 0.12
C SER A 18 -4.78 -13.21 -1.35
N LYS A 19 -4.13 -12.08 -1.66
CA LYS A 19 -3.72 -11.73 -3.02
C LYS A 19 -2.41 -10.95 -3.02
N VAL A 20 -1.52 -11.30 -3.94
CA VAL A 20 -0.27 -10.59 -4.18
C VAL A 20 -0.25 -10.11 -5.62
N VAL A 21 -0.02 -8.81 -5.82
CA VAL A 21 0.08 -8.19 -7.14
C VAL A 21 1.48 -7.63 -7.29
N VAL A 22 2.21 -8.09 -8.29
CA VAL A 22 3.58 -7.66 -8.58
C VAL A 22 3.58 -6.90 -9.90
N THR A 23 4.05 -5.66 -9.88
CA THR A 23 4.29 -4.83 -11.06
C THR A 23 5.80 -4.60 -11.23
N LYS A 24 6.23 -3.90 -12.30
CA LYS A 24 7.65 -3.65 -12.58
C LYS A 24 8.37 -2.94 -11.42
N GLU A 25 7.67 -2.06 -10.72
CA GLU A 25 8.26 -1.18 -9.70
C GLU A 25 7.73 -1.47 -8.29
N ASN A 26 6.53 -2.06 -8.16
CA ASN A 26 5.84 -2.18 -6.88
C ASN A 26 5.32 -3.60 -6.63
N THR A 27 5.35 -4.01 -5.35
CA THR A 27 4.70 -5.25 -4.89
C THR A 27 3.64 -4.91 -3.86
N THR A 28 2.39 -5.27 -4.14
CA THR A 28 1.25 -5.03 -3.25
C THR A 28 0.76 -6.34 -2.66
N ILE A 29 0.70 -6.42 -1.34
CA ILE A 29 0.19 -7.57 -0.59
C ILE A 29 -1.17 -7.18 0.00
N VAL A 30 -2.21 -7.92 -0.38
CA VAL A 30 -3.60 -7.65 0.03
C VAL A 30 -4.04 -8.72 1.03
N GLU A 31 -4.63 -8.28 2.15
CA GLU A 31 -5.15 -9.12 3.24
C GLU A 31 -4.10 -10.15 3.73
N GLY A 32 -3.07 -9.66 4.42
CA GLY A 32 -2.13 -10.53 5.12
C GLY A 32 -2.77 -11.21 6.32
N ALA A 33 -2.49 -12.50 6.54
CA ALA A 33 -3.01 -13.30 7.66
C ALA A 33 -2.25 -13.05 8.98
N GLY A 34 -1.72 -11.84 9.18
CA GLY A 34 -1.02 -11.47 10.40
C GLY A 34 -2.00 -11.23 11.54
N GLU A 35 -1.59 -11.56 12.77
CA GLU A 35 -2.38 -11.25 13.97
C GLU A 35 -2.53 -9.73 14.12
N THR A 36 -3.77 -9.23 14.20
CA THR A 36 -4.05 -7.79 14.30
C THR A 36 -3.38 -7.16 15.52
N GLU A 37 -3.31 -7.88 16.64
CA GLU A 37 -2.65 -7.42 17.86
C GLU A 37 -1.13 -7.32 17.67
N ALA A 38 -0.49 -8.25 16.96
CA ALA A 38 0.94 -8.14 16.63
C ALA A 38 1.23 -6.90 15.76
N ILE A 39 0.34 -6.59 14.81
CA ILE A 39 0.45 -5.39 13.97
C ILE A 39 0.29 -4.11 14.83
N LYS A 40 -0.71 -4.05 15.71
CA LYS A 40 -0.90 -2.91 16.62
C LYS A 40 0.30 -2.71 17.56
N ARG A 41 0.82 -3.80 18.14
CA ARG A 41 2.06 -3.78 18.95
C ARG A 41 3.22 -3.19 18.15
N ARG A 42 3.35 -3.59 16.88
CA ARG A 42 4.40 -3.07 15.99
C ARG A 42 4.23 -1.58 15.68
N ILE A 43 3.01 -1.11 15.45
CA ILE A 43 2.71 0.31 15.27
C ILE A 43 3.06 1.11 16.52
N GLY A 44 2.70 0.60 17.71
CA GLY A 44 3.04 1.23 19.00
C GLY A 44 4.54 1.36 19.21
N LEU A 45 5.32 0.31 18.90
CA LEU A 45 6.78 0.33 18.98
C LEU A 45 7.39 1.39 18.04
N ILE A 46 6.91 1.49 16.80
CA ILE A 46 7.42 2.48 15.84
C ILE A 46 7.06 3.90 16.26
N ARG A 47 5.88 4.12 16.86
CA ARG A 47 5.49 5.43 17.39
C ARG A 47 6.41 5.88 18.53
N ALA A 48 6.68 5.00 19.49
CA ALA A 48 7.61 5.29 20.59
C ALA A 48 9.02 5.62 20.07
N GLN A 49 9.51 4.84 19.09
CA GLN A 49 10.80 5.10 18.45
C GLN A 49 10.84 6.45 17.71
N LEU A 50 9.70 6.90 17.17
CA LEU A 50 9.61 8.17 16.46
C LEU A 50 9.71 9.38 17.41
N GLU A 51 9.25 9.22 18.65
CA GLU A 51 9.34 10.24 19.71
C GLU A 51 10.75 10.34 20.30
N GLU A 52 11.46 9.21 20.45
CA GLU A 52 12.83 9.18 20.98
C GLU A 52 13.88 9.60 19.93
N THR A 53 13.58 9.44 18.65
CA THR A 53 14.52 9.77 17.57
C THR A 53 14.67 11.28 17.37
N THR A 54 15.92 11.74 17.44
CA THR A 54 16.33 13.12 17.18
C THR A 54 16.85 13.33 15.76
N SER A 55 17.16 12.24 15.04
CA SER A 55 17.59 12.22 13.64
C SER A 55 16.40 12.41 12.69
N GLU A 56 16.43 13.45 11.85
CA GLU A 56 15.38 13.68 10.85
C GLU A 56 15.28 12.54 9.82
N PHE A 57 16.42 11.97 9.42
CA PHE A 57 16.47 10.84 8.50
C PHE A 57 15.72 9.62 9.06
N ASP A 58 15.96 9.28 10.33
CA ASP A 58 15.30 8.15 10.97
C ASP A 58 13.81 8.41 11.20
N ARG A 59 13.45 9.67 11.51
CA ARG A 59 12.04 10.08 11.65
C ARG A 59 11.27 9.86 10.35
N GLU A 60 11.82 10.29 9.23
CA GLU A 60 11.20 10.12 7.91
C GLU A 60 11.03 8.63 7.55
N LYS A 61 12.06 7.82 7.75
CA LYS A 61 12.00 6.37 7.46
C LYS A 61 11.03 5.62 8.37
N LEU A 62 10.97 5.97 9.65
CA LEU A 62 10.00 5.38 10.58
C LEU A 62 8.57 5.81 10.25
N GLN A 63 8.37 7.06 9.81
CA GLN A 63 7.08 7.57 9.38
C GLN A 63 6.59 6.87 8.11
N GLU A 64 7.47 6.64 7.12
CA GLU A 64 7.14 5.89 5.90
C GLU A 64 6.68 4.45 6.23
N ARG A 65 7.39 3.79 7.14
CA ARG A 65 7.04 2.43 7.61
C ARG A 65 5.72 2.42 8.37
N LEU A 66 5.48 3.41 9.23
CA LEU A 66 4.24 3.55 9.97
C LEU A 66 3.05 3.76 9.02
N ALA A 67 3.22 4.62 8.00
CA ALA A 67 2.19 4.85 6.99
C ALA A 67 1.85 3.55 6.24
N LYS A 68 2.84 2.75 5.86
CA LYS A 68 2.63 1.45 5.20
C LYS A 68 1.91 0.43 6.09
N LEU A 69 2.19 0.41 7.40
CA LEU A 69 1.54 -0.51 8.34
C LEU A 69 0.14 -0.07 8.76
N ALA A 70 -0.09 1.23 8.91
CA ALA A 70 -1.37 1.79 9.35
C ALA A 70 -2.35 2.01 8.19
N GLY A 71 -1.86 2.37 7.00
CA GLY A 71 -2.69 2.72 5.84
C GLY A 71 -3.38 1.52 5.20
N GLY A 72 -2.82 0.32 5.33
CA GLY A 72 -3.40 -0.90 4.76
C GLY A 72 -3.58 -0.84 3.24
N VAL A 73 -4.45 -1.70 2.70
CA VAL A 73 -4.77 -1.74 1.27
C VAL A 73 -6.28 -1.79 1.08
N ALA A 74 -6.84 -0.77 0.42
CA ALA A 74 -8.25 -0.73 0.06
C ALA A 74 -8.49 -1.45 -1.29
N VAL A 75 -9.54 -2.28 -1.35
CA VAL A 75 -9.92 -3.01 -2.57
C VAL A 75 -11.27 -2.51 -3.07
N ILE A 76 -11.30 -1.94 -4.27
CA ILE A 76 -12.53 -1.51 -4.94
C ILE A 76 -13.00 -2.61 -5.88
N LYS A 77 -14.22 -3.12 -5.67
CA LYS A 77 -14.85 -4.13 -6.53
C LYS A 77 -15.84 -3.45 -7.48
N VAL A 78 -15.60 -3.57 -8.77
CA VAL A 78 -16.44 -2.98 -9.83
C VAL A 78 -17.27 -4.09 -10.48
N GLY A 79 -18.59 -3.92 -10.47
CA GLY A 79 -19.54 -4.85 -11.10
C GLY A 79 -20.07 -4.33 -12.44
N ALA A 80 -20.37 -5.27 -13.35
CA ALA A 80 -21.06 -5.02 -14.61
C ALA A 80 -21.86 -6.26 -15.05
N ALA A 81 -22.84 -6.07 -15.94
CA ALA A 81 -23.69 -7.14 -16.45
C ALA A 81 -23.01 -7.94 -17.58
N THR A 82 -22.15 -7.30 -18.36
CA THR A 82 -21.42 -7.91 -19.49
C THR A 82 -19.91 -7.78 -19.33
N GLU A 83 -19.14 -8.68 -19.96
CA GLU A 83 -17.67 -8.67 -19.87
C GLU A 83 -17.05 -7.41 -20.48
N THR A 84 -17.64 -6.90 -21.57
CA THR A 84 -17.19 -5.68 -22.25
C THR A 84 -17.35 -4.47 -21.35
N GLU A 85 -18.51 -4.30 -20.71
CA GLU A 85 -18.75 -3.24 -19.74
C GLU A 85 -17.86 -3.35 -18.50
N LEU A 86 -17.55 -4.58 -18.05
CA LEU A 86 -16.67 -4.80 -16.91
C LEU A 86 -15.26 -4.26 -17.20
N LYS A 87 -14.71 -4.59 -18.37
CA LYS A 87 -13.40 -4.11 -18.79
C LYS A 87 -13.39 -2.59 -18.96
N GLU A 88 -14.42 -2.03 -19.58
CA GLU A 88 -14.52 -0.58 -19.76
C GLU A 88 -14.62 0.17 -18.43
N ARG A 89 -15.54 -0.24 -17.54
CA ARG A 89 -15.69 0.38 -16.21
C ARG A 89 -14.43 0.24 -15.37
N LYS A 90 -13.75 -0.91 -15.45
CA LYS A 90 -12.47 -1.11 -14.78
C LYS A 90 -11.44 -0.08 -15.26
N LEU A 91 -11.27 0.09 -16.57
CA LEU A 91 -10.32 1.04 -17.15
C LEU A 91 -10.67 2.49 -16.76
N ARG A 92 -11.95 2.88 -16.81
CA ARG A 92 -12.37 4.23 -16.39
C ARG A 92 -12.09 4.51 -14.92
N ILE A 93 -12.31 3.52 -14.05
CA ILE A 93 -12.08 3.69 -12.60
C ILE A 93 -10.58 3.71 -12.30
N GLU A 94 -9.78 2.90 -12.99
CA GLU A 94 -8.33 2.89 -12.86
C GLU A 94 -7.73 4.25 -13.28
N ASP A 95 -8.19 4.80 -14.40
CA ASP A 95 -7.79 6.12 -14.88
C ASP A 95 -8.21 7.26 -13.92
N ALA A 96 -9.46 7.22 -13.44
CA ALA A 96 -9.96 8.18 -12.46
C ALA A 96 -9.19 8.13 -11.13
N LEU A 97 -8.83 6.94 -10.66
CA LEU A 97 -8.03 6.77 -9.44
C LEU A 97 -6.61 7.34 -9.61
N ASN A 98 -5.98 7.10 -10.76
CA ASN A 98 -4.65 7.64 -11.04
C ASN A 98 -4.69 9.16 -11.18
N SER A 99 -5.71 9.70 -11.85
CA SER A 99 -5.89 11.15 -12.02
C SER A 99 -6.14 11.87 -10.69
N THR A 100 -6.99 11.31 -9.83
CA THR A 100 -7.26 11.89 -8.52
C THR A 100 -6.06 11.81 -7.58
N ARG A 101 -5.25 10.75 -7.67
CA ARG A 101 -3.97 10.67 -6.94
C ARG A 101 -2.99 11.74 -7.41
N ALA A 102 -2.76 11.86 -8.70
CA ALA A 102 -1.88 12.88 -9.27
C ALA A 102 -2.35 14.31 -8.89
N ALA A 103 -3.65 14.56 -8.97
CA ALA A 103 -4.23 15.84 -8.57
C ALA A 103 -4.06 16.18 -7.09
N VAL A 104 -4.03 15.18 -6.20
CA VAL A 104 -3.77 15.38 -4.77
C VAL A 104 -2.28 15.60 -4.49
N GLU A 105 -1.40 14.95 -5.25
CA GLU A 105 0.05 15.06 -5.08
C GLU A 105 0.61 16.37 -5.64
N GLU A 106 0.19 16.79 -6.83
CA GLU A 106 0.75 17.95 -7.54
C GLU A 106 -0.20 19.16 -7.60
N GLY A 107 -1.46 18.99 -7.20
CA GLY A 107 -2.50 20.00 -7.31
C GLY A 107 -3.27 19.94 -8.65
N ILE A 108 -4.20 20.88 -8.84
CA ILE A 108 -5.05 20.98 -10.04
C ILE A 108 -4.82 22.30 -10.78
N VAL A 109 -4.81 22.23 -12.11
CA VAL A 109 -4.72 23.39 -13.00
C VAL A 109 -5.88 23.42 -13.99
N ALA A 110 -6.12 24.57 -14.61
CA ALA A 110 -7.14 24.70 -15.64
C ALA A 110 -6.81 23.79 -16.84
N GLY A 111 -7.72 22.87 -17.16
CA GLY A 111 -7.58 21.92 -18.26
C GLY A 111 -7.74 22.56 -19.65
N GLY A 112 -7.90 21.74 -20.68
CA GLY A 112 -8.11 22.23 -22.05
C GLY A 112 -6.89 22.93 -22.68
N GLY A 113 -5.69 22.75 -22.10
CA GLY A 113 -4.45 23.36 -22.59
C GLY A 113 -4.25 24.81 -22.17
N THR A 114 -5.18 25.42 -21.42
CA THR A 114 -5.09 26.85 -21.04
C THR A 114 -3.98 27.13 -20.04
N ALA A 115 -3.57 26.15 -19.24
CA ALA A 115 -2.46 26.31 -18.28
C ALA A 115 -1.06 26.30 -18.95
N LEU A 116 -0.96 25.91 -20.22
CA LEU A 116 0.30 25.84 -20.98
C LEU A 116 0.51 27.02 -21.94
N MET A 117 -0.51 27.89 -22.10
CA MET A 117 -0.51 29.04 -23.00
C MET A 117 0.09 30.31 -22.38
#